data_AF-A0A372RG49-F1
#
_entry.id   AF-A0A372RG49-F1
#
_cell.length_a   1.000
_cell.length_b   1.000
_cell.length_c   1.000
_cell.angle_alpha   90.00
_cell.angle_beta   90.00
_cell.angle_gamma   90.00
#
_symmetry.space_group_name_H-M   'P 1'
#
loop_
_entity.id
_entity.type
_entity.pdbx_description
1 polymer ?
#
loop_
_entity_poly.entity_id
_entity_poly.type
_entity_poly.pdbx_seq_one_letter_code
_entity_poly.pdbx_strand_id
1 'polypeptide(L)'
;MIASDELKLEQLTKLTEDFILENHHQFLRSDPVGTLQIVYYNKSLVNLQEFYLETICFEPKILFNSDKIINLPAPLLEIILKRDDLNLPEIEVWENLIKWD
;
A
#
# COMPACT_ATOMS: atom_id res chain seq x y z
N MET A 1 13.16 -8.55 1.59
CA MET A 1 13.44 -7.43 0.67
C MET A 1 14.44 -6.45 1.24
N ILE A 2 14.12 -5.66 2.28
CA ILE A 2 15.05 -4.62 2.80
C ILE A 2 16.43 -5.19 3.14
N ALA A 3 16.50 -6.25 3.95
CA ALA A 3 17.78 -6.90 4.28
C ALA A 3 18.47 -7.54 3.06
N SER A 4 17.71 -8.08 2.10
CA SER A 4 18.27 -8.68 0.88
C SER A 4 18.90 -7.62 -0.04
N ASP A 5 18.26 -6.47 -0.15
CA ASP A 5 18.74 -5.31 -0.90
C ASP A 5 19.99 -4.69 -0.24
N GLU A 6 19.96 -4.50 1.08
CA GLU A 6 21.12 -4.04 1.87
C GLU A 6 22.33 -4.97 1.76
N LEU A 7 22.09 -6.29 1.74
CA LEU A 7 23.13 -7.32 1.58
C LEU A 7 23.53 -7.56 0.11
N LYS A 8 22.99 -6.79 -0.85
CA LYS A 8 23.24 -6.91 -2.29
C LYS A 8 22.97 -8.33 -2.83
N LEU A 9 21.95 -9.00 -2.30
CA LEU A 9 21.49 -10.31 -2.76
C LEU A 9 20.54 -10.16 -3.94
N GLU A 10 21.05 -9.64 -5.06
CA GLU A 10 20.25 -9.23 -6.23
C GLU A 10 19.29 -10.32 -6.74
N GLN A 11 19.74 -11.59 -6.78
CA GLN A 11 18.91 -12.71 -7.22
C GLN A 11 17.72 -12.95 -6.30
N LEU A 12 17.92 -12.85 -4.98
CA LEU A 12 16.85 -13.03 -4.00
C LEU A 12 15.86 -11.86 -4.06
N THR A 13 16.37 -10.64 -4.23
CA THR A 13 15.55 -9.44 -4.43
C THR A 13 14.65 -9.62 -5.65
N LYS A 14 15.21 -9.99 -6.80
CA LYS A 14 14.46 -10.23 -8.03
C LYS A 14 13.40 -11.32 -7.90
N LEU A 15 13.75 -12.48 -7.32
CA LEU A 15 12.79 -13.56 -7.07
C LEU A 15 11.62 -13.11 -6.19
N THR A 16 11.90 -12.26 -5.20
CA THR A 16 10.85 -11.74 -4.31
C THR A 16 9.95 -10.74 -5.05
N GLU A 17 10.53 -9.87 -5.89
CA GLU A 17 9.77 -8.92 -6.72
C GLU A 17 8.88 -9.63 -7.72
N ASP A 18 9.41 -10.63 -8.44
CA ASP A 18 8.65 -11.45 -9.40
C ASP A 18 7.46 -12.13 -8.69
N PHE A 19 7.68 -12.70 -7.50
CA PHE A 19 6.61 -13.30 -6.70
C PHE A 19 5.52 -12.31 -6.27
N ILE A 20 5.91 -11.08 -5.90
CA ILE A 20 4.95 -10.01 -5.58
C ILE A 20 4.14 -9.63 -6.81
N LEU A 21 4.79 -9.45 -7.96
CA LEU A 21 4.13 -9.10 -9.22
C LEU A 21 3.15 -10.19 -9.68
N GLU A 22 3.49 -11.47 -9.52
CA GLU A 22 2.60 -12.59 -9.86
C GLU A 22 1.34 -12.63 -8.97
N ASN A 23 1.45 -12.23 -7.71
CA ASN A 23 0.39 -12.37 -6.70
C ASN A 23 -0.20 -11.03 -6.25
N HIS A 24 0.06 -9.95 -6.99
CA HIS A 24 -0.13 -8.58 -6.54
C HIS A 24 -1.59 -8.27 -6.11
N HIS A 25 -2.58 -8.76 -6.85
CA HIS A 25 -3.99 -8.57 -6.48
C HIS A 25 -4.35 -9.26 -5.14
N GLN A 26 -3.82 -10.46 -4.90
CA GLN A 26 -4.09 -11.22 -3.68
C GLN A 26 -3.46 -10.53 -2.46
N PHE A 27 -2.24 -10.01 -2.60
CA PHE A 27 -1.56 -9.31 -1.52
C PHE A 27 -2.38 -8.11 -1.03
N LEU A 28 -2.81 -7.25 -1.95
CA LEU A 28 -3.60 -6.07 -1.61
C LEU A 28 -4.90 -6.42 -0.88
N ARG A 29 -5.61 -7.47 -1.32
CA ARG A 29 -6.86 -7.90 -0.67
C ARG A 29 -6.63 -8.51 0.71
N SER A 30 -5.52 -9.23 0.89
CA SER A 30 -5.22 -9.94 2.14
C SER A 30 -4.68 -9.03 3.24
N ASP A 31 -3.80 -8.09 2.89
CA ASP A 31 -3.20 -7.13 3.82
C ASP A 31 -2.87 -5.82 3.09
N PRO A 32 -3.86 -4.94 2.89
CA PRO A 32 -3.67 -3.72 2.11
C PRO A 32 -2.65 -2.77 2.76
N VAL A 33 -2.63 -2.71 4.09
CA VAL A 33 -1.71 -1.87 4.86
C VAL A 33 -0.28 -2.40 4.74
N GLY A 34 -0.07 -3.70 5.00
CA GLY A 34 1.25 -4.32 4.86
C GLY A 34 1.77 -4.27 3.43
N THR A 35 0.88 -4.50 2.45
CA THR A 35 1.22 -4.42 1.02
C THR A 35 1.67 -3.02 0.63
N LEU A 36 0.92 -1.98 1.02
CA LEU A 36 1.30 -0.58 0.77
C LEU A 36 2.64 -0.23 1.40
N GLN A 37 2.90 -0.65 2.65
CA GLN A 37 4.19 -0.42 3.30
C GLN A 37 5.34 -1.08 2.52
N ILE A 38 5.18 -2.34 2.11
CA ILE A 38 6.22 -3.07 1.37
C ILE A 38 6.56 -2.37 0.06
N VAL A 39 5.56 -1.98 -0.73
CA VAL A 39 5.82 -1.29 -2.01
C VAL A 39 6.35 0.13 -1.82
N TYR A 40 5.92 0.83 -0.77
CA TYR A 40 6.37 2.19 -0.47
C TYR A 40 7.86 2.24 -0.12
N TYR A 41 8.34 1.28 0.66
CA TYR A 41 9.75 1.23 1.07
C TYR A 41 10.65 0.56 0.02
N ASN A 42 10.11 -0.16 -0.96
CA ASN A 42 10.90 -0.73 -2.04
C ASN A 42 10.83 0.08 -3.34
N LYS A 43 11.92 0.78 -3.64
CA LYS A 43 12.06 1.64 -4.83
C LYS A 43 11.94 0.90 -6.16
N SER A 44 12.21 -0.40 -6.20
CA SER A 44 12.07 -1.19 -7.44
C SER A 44 10.60 -1.42 -7.83
N LEU A 45 9.66 -1.29 -6.89
CA LEU A 45 8.25 -1.57 -7.06
C LEU A 45 7.41 -0.31 -7.34
N VAL A 46 8.02 0.78 -7.81
CA VAL A 46 7.32 2.06 -8.03
C VAL A 46 6.08 1.95 -8.94
N ASN A 47 6.15 1.13 -10.00
CA ASN A 47 5.00 0.91 -10.89
C ASN A 47 3.85 0.19 -10.15
N LEU A 48 4.20 -0.72 -9.24
CA LEU A 48 3.22 -1.44 -8.45
C LEU A 48 2.64 -0.57 -7.34
N GLN A 49 3.43 0.35 -6.80
CA GLN A 49 2.96 1.36 -5.86
C GLN A 49 1.84 2.20 -6.49
N GLU A 50 2.05 2.74 -7.70
CA GLU A 50 1.02 3.54 -8.37
C GLU A 50 -0.24 2.70 -8.67
N PHE A 51 -0.05 1.47 -9.18
CA PHE A 51 -1.16 0.54 -9.41
C PHE A 51 -2.01 0.30 -8.16
N TYR A 52 -1.38 0.11 -6.98
CA TYR A 52 -2.11 -0.07 -5.74
C TYR A 52 -2.78 1.21 -5.26
N LEU A 53 -2.15 2.38 -5.43
CA LEU A 53 -2.78 3.65 -5.10
C LEU A 53 -4.01 3.90 -5.97
N GLU A 54 -3.94 3.69 -7.28
CA GLU A 54 -5.08 3.77 -8.19
C GLU A 54 -6.19 2.78 -7.79
N THR A 55 -5.83 1.53 -7.47
CA THR A 55 -6.80 0.51 -7.04
C THR A 55 -7.51 0.90 -5.75
N ILE A 56 -6.76 1.43 -4.77
CA ILE A 56 -7.34 1.90 -3.51
C ILE A 56 -8.20 3.14 -3.74
N CYS A 57 -7.78 4.08 -4.59
CA CYS A 57 -8.60 5.26 -4.87
C CYS A 57 -9.91 4.88 -5.58
N PHE A 58 -9.87 3.88 -6.45
CA PHE A 58 -11.05 3.33 -7.10
C PHE A 58 -11.98 2.57 -6.13
N GLU A 59 -11.42 1.72 -5.25
CA GLU A 59 -12.16 0.95 -4.25
C GLU A 59 -11.59 1.17 -2.82
N PRO A 60 -11.86 2.34 -2.19
CA PRO A 60 -11.17 2.73 -0.95
C PRO A 60 -11.47 1.82 0.23
N LYS A 61 -12.62 1.16 0.21
CA LYS A 61 -13.03 0.17 1.22
C LYS A 61 -12.04 -0.99 1.37
N ILE A 62 -11.21 -1.27 0.36
CA ILE A 62 -10.11 -2.23 0.49
C ILE A 62 -9.20 -1.84 1.66
N LEU A 63 -8.80 -0.57 1.74
CA LEU A 63 -7.93 -0.06 2.80
C LEU A 63 -8.71 0.39 4.03
N PHE A 64 -9.75 1.20 3.83
CA PHE A 64 -10.47 1.89 4.91
C PHE A 64 -11.37 0.97 5.75
N ASN A 65 -11.74 -0.22 5.26
CA ASN A 65 -12.41 -1.22 6.10
C ASN A 65 -11.42 -2.14 6.85
N SER A 66 -10.11 -1.96 6.66
CA SER A 66 -9.12 -2.77 7.36
C SER A 66 -8.94 -2.27 8.79
N ASP A 67 -9.08 -3.16 9.77
CA ASP A 67 -8.73 -2.86 11.17
C ASP A 67 -7.24 -2.47 11.34
N LYS A 68 -6.41 -2.82 10.36
CA LYS A 68 -4.98 -2.47 10.35
C LYS A 68 -4.72 -1.05 9.89
N ILE A 69 -5.72 -0.26 9.47
CA ILE A 69 -5.51 1.10 8.96
C ILE A 69 -4.75 1.98 9.95
N ILE A 70 -4.95 1.77 11.26
CA ILE A 70 -4.22 2.43 12.36
C ILE A 70 -2.69 2.25 12.28
N ASN A 71 -2.23 1.22 11.57
CA ASN A 71 -0.81 0.95 11.38
C ASN A 71 -0.26 1.56 10.07
N LEU A 72 -1.09 2.25 9.29
CA LEU A 72 -0.65 2.90 8.06
C LEU A 72 0.25 4.10 8.41
N PRO A 73 1.49 4.18 7.88
CA PRO A 73 2.38 5.30 8.14
C PRO A 73 1.77 6.62 7.66
N ALA A 74 1.93 7.68 8.44
CA ALA A 74 1.42 9.01 8.10
C ALA A 74 1.79 9.50 6.68
N PRO A 75 3.03 9.29 6.17
CA PRO A 75 3.36 9.69 4.80
C PRO A 75 2.52 8.95 3.73
N LEU A 76 2.19 7.68 3.97
CA LEU A 76 1.36 6.90 3.06
C LEU A 76 -0.09 7.37 3.09
N LEU A 77 -0.62 7.64 4.28
CA LEU A 77 -1.95 8.20 4.44
C LEU A 77 -2.06 9.58 3.76
N GLU A 78 -1.05 10.45 3.93
CA GLU A 78 -0.98 11.76 3.28
C GLU A 78 -0.99 11.65 1.75
N ILE A 79 -0.25 10.70 1.17
CA ILE A 79 -0.26 10.45 -0.27
C ILE A 79 -1.67 10.10 -0.76
N ILE A 80 -2.37 9.21 -0.06
CA ILE A 80 -3.72 8.76 -0.45
C ILE A 80 -4.73 9.91 -0.33
N LEU A 81 -4.68 10.69 0.74
CA LEU A 81 -5.60 11.80 0.97
C LEU A 81 -5.39 12.99 0.03
N LYS A 82 -4.19 13.14 -0.53
CA LYS A 82 -3.88 14.18 -1.53
C LYS A 82 -4.37 13.84 -2.93
N ARG A 83 -4.86 12.62 -3.17
CA ARG A 83 -5.32 12.21 -4.49
C ARG A 83 -6.72 12.71 -4.78
N ASP A 84 -6.87 13.42 -5.89
CA ASP A 84 -8.16 13.94 -6.35
C ASP A 84 -9.13 12.82 -6.82
N ASP A 85 -8.62 11.60 -7.05
CA ASP A 85 -9.39 10.44 -7.53
C ASP A 85 -9.82 9.48 -6.41
N LEU A 86 -9.64 9.85 -5.14
CA LEU A 86 -10.10 9.06 -3.99
C LEU A 86 -11.63 8.99 -3.94
N ASN A 87 -12.21 7.85 -4.32
CA ASN A 87 -13.65 7.62 -4.39
C ASN A 87 -14.25 7.25 -3.01
N LEU A 88 -14.00 8.08 -2.00
CA LEU A 88 -14.54 7.91 -0.65
C LEU A 88 -15.21 9.22 -0.19
N PRO A 89 -16.44 9.19 0.36
CA PRO A 89 -17.06 10.39 0.89
C PRO A 89 -16.20 11.06 1.96
N GLU A 90 -16.10 12.38 1.95
CA GLU A 90 -15.28 13.13 2.92
C GLU A 90 -15.64 12.79 4.37
N ILE A 91 -16.92 12.56 4.68
CA ILE A 91 -17.34 12.16 6.02
C ILE A 91 -16.75 10.80 6.43
N GLU A 92 -16.67 9.84 5.52
CA GLU A 92 -16.05 8.54 5.77
C GLU A 92 -14.54 8.68 5.94
N VAL A 93 -13.90 9.59 5.20
CA VAL A 93 -12.47 9.94 5.42
C VAL A 93 -12.26 10.44 6.84
N TRP A 94 -13.05 11.42 7.29
CA TRP A 94 -12.95 11.97 8.65
C TRP A 94 -13.19 10.91 9.73
N GLU A 95 -14.18 10.03 9.57
CA GLU A 95 -14.43 8.94 10.51
C GLU A 95 -13.26 7.97 10.62
N ASN A 96 -12.56 7.69 9.51
CA ASN A 96 -11.38 6.84 9.52
C ASN A 96 -10.16 7.54 10.13
N LEU A 97 -10.01 8.85 9.92
CA LEU A 97 -8.96 9.64 10.56
C LEU A 97 -9.11 9.65 12.09
N ILE A 98 -10.34 9.76 12.60
CA ILE A 98 -10.60 9.71 14.05
C ILE A 98 -10.27 8.32 14.64
N LYS A 99 -10.43 7.25 13.87
CA LYS A 99 -10.06 5.88 14.31
C LYS A 99 -8.55 5.63 14.24
N TRP A 100 -7.86 6.35 13.36
CA TRP A 100 -6.42 6.22 13.15
C TRP A 100 -5.62 6.87 14.29
N ASP A 101 -6.18 7.91 14.91
CA ASP A 101 -5.65 8.65 16.08
C ASP A 101 -5.86 7.90 17.41
#